data_AF-A0A9E1F318-F1
#
_entry.id   AF-A0A9E1F318-F1
#
_cell.length_a   1.000
_cell.length_b   1.000
_cell.length_c   1.000
_cell.angle_alpha   90.00
_cell.angle_beta   90.00
_cell.angle_gamma   90.00
#
_symmetry.space_group_name_H-M   'P 1'
#
loop_
_entity.id
_entity.type
_entity.pdbx_description
1 polymer ?
#
loop_
_entity_poly.entity_id
_entity_poly.type
_entity_poly.pdbx_seq_one_letter_code
_entity_poly.pdbx_strand_id
1 'polypeptide(L)'
;MLSNEKIAHDLAIVYLSNRYGIDISGGFSLTNGDGSGDIETEHLPATDEIKYKKISTGEKGFLGIEKKTKVEDGFAVDSAFSNIFKDYKRAYAFFLSKIENE
;
A
#
# COMPACT_ATOMS: atom_id res chain seq x y z
N MET A 1 13.96 -9.64 24.54
CA MET A 1 12.49 -9.72 24.48
C MET A 1 12.06 -9.30 23.08
N LEU A 2 11.22 -10.07 22.39
CA LEU A 2 10.60 -9.57 21.16
C LEU A 2 9.63 -8.46 21.56
N SER A 3 9.81 -7.27 20.99
CA SER A 3 8.86 -6.17 21.18
C SER A 3 7.67 -6.35 20.24
N ASN A 4 6.53 -5.75 20.58
CA ASN A 4 5.33 -5.81 19.73
C ASN A 4 5.60 -5.19 18.35
N GLU A 5 6.46 -4.17 18.30
CA GLU A 5 6.88 -3.50 17.07
C GLU A 5 7.64 -4.47 16.15
N LYS A 6 8.53 -5.30 16.72
CA LYS A 6 9.26 -6.31 15.95
C LYS A 6 8.31 -7.36 15.38
N ILE A 7 7.34 -7.81 16.17
CA ILE A 7 6.32 -8.76 15.71
C ILE A 7 5.48 -8.14 14.59
N ALA A 8 5.00 -6.91 14.76
CA ALA A 8 4.18 -6.22 13.77
C ALA A 8 4.94 -5.97 12.47
N HIS A 9 6.22 -5.58 12.56
CA HIS A 9 7.10 -5.44 11.42
C HIS A 9 7.24 -6.76 10.66
N ASP A 10 7.62 -7.84 11.34
CA ASP A 10 7.86 -9.13 10.69
C ASP A 10 6.57 -9.66 10.02
N LEU A 11 5.40 -9.48 10.66
CA LEU A 11 4.11 -9.81 10.06
C LEU A 11 3.78 -8.97 8.82
N ALA A 12 4.10 -7.67 8.83
CA ALA A 12 3.91 -6.81 7.67
C ALA A 12 4.80 -7.26 6.49
N ILE A 13 6.06 -7.60 6.73
CA ILE A 13 6.97 -8.11 5.70
C ILE A 13 6.44 -9.42 5.10
N VAL A 14 6.02 -10.38 5.94
CA VAL A 14 5.45 -11.66 5.48
C VAL A 14 4.19 -11.44 4.65
N TYR A 15 3.31 -10.53 5.06
CA TYR A 15 2.11 -10.18 4.31
C TYR A 15 2.47 -9.61 2.93
N LEU A 16 3.38 -8.64 2.87
CA LEU A 16 3.77 -8.01 1.61
C LEU A 16 4.45 -8.99 0.65
N SER A 17 5.35 -9.83 1.17
CA SER A 17 6.05 -10.83 0.36
C SER A 17 5.07 -11.86 -0.21
N ASN A 18 4.18 -12.42 0.62
CA ASN A 18 3.21 -13.41 0.16
C ASN A 18 2.16 -12.84 -0.81
N ARG A 19 1.77 -11.58 -0.61
CA ARG A 19 0.66 -10.98 -1.36
C ARG A 19 1.09 -10.31 -2.66
N TYR A 20 2.21 -9.59 -2.62
CA TYR A 20 2.68 -8.75 -3.72
C TYR A 20 4.01 -9.22 -4.29
N GLY A 21 4.66 -10.22 -3.69
CA GLY A 21 5.93 -10.72 -4.17
C GLY A 21 7.06 -9.71 -4.03
N ILE A 22 7.02 -8.86 -2.99
CA ILE A 22 8.08 -7.87 -2.76
C ILE A 22 9.41 -8.58 -2.54
N ASP A 23 10.46 -8.02 -3.12
CA ASP A 23 11.85 -8.41 -2.84
C ASP A 23 12.52 -7.28 -2.07
N ILE A 24 13.16 -7.61 -0.96
CA ILE A 24 13.85 -6.65 -0.10
C ILE A 24 15.30 -7.10 -0.01
N SER A 25 16.19 -6.27 -0.54
CA SER A 25 17.63 -6.47 -0.44
C SER A 25 18.26 -5.25 0.23
N GLY A 26 19.43 -5.43 0.84
CA GLY A 26 20.08 -4.34 1.54
C GLY A 26 21.32 -4.76 2.30
N GLY A 27 22.29 -3.86 2.36
CA GLY A 27 23.47 -3.99 3.20
C GLY A 27 23.31 -3.22 4.50
N PHE A 28 23.94 -3.72 5.57
CA PHE A 28 24.21 -2.89 6.73
C PHE A 28 25.68 -3.03 7.14
N SER A 29 26.25 -1.91 7.56
CA SER A 29 27.60 -1.76 8.06
C SER A 29 27.53 -1.17 9.46
N LEU A 30 28.26 -1.78 10.39
CA LEU A 30 28.46 -1.23 11.72
C LEU A 30 29.93 -0.82 11.87
N THR A 31 30.19 0.46 12.12
CA THR A 31 31.53 0.97 12.41
C THR A 31 31.50 1.74 13.72
N ASN A 32 32.22 1.25 14.74
CA ASN A 32 32.36 1.89 16.06
C ASN A 32 31.03 2.28 16.75
N GLY A 33 29.97 1.49 16.56
CA GLY A 33 28.66 1.72 17.18
C GLY A 33 27.71 2.56 16.33
N ASP A 34 28.22 3.25 15.29
CA ASP A 34 27.40 3.88 14.27
C ASP A 34 27.08 2.87 13.17
N GLY A 35 25.77 2.71 12.92
CA GLY A 35 25.25 1.85 11.88
C GLY A 35 24.82 2.67 10.66
N SER A 36 25.27 2.27 9.49
CA SER A 36 24.71 2.73 8.21
C SER A 36 24.22 1.53 7.42
N GLY A 37 23.23 1.74 6.56
CA GLY A 37 22.72 0.69 5.70
C GLY A 37 21.86 1.25 4.60
N ASP A 38 21.67 0.41 3.60
CA ASP A 38 20.85 0.64 2.43
C ASP A 38 19.77 -0.45 2.40
N ILE A 39 18.59 -0.06 1.95
CA ILE A 39 17.48 -0.99 1.72
C ILE A 39 16.90 -0.63 0.37
N GLU A 40 16.93 -1.60 -0.54
CA GLU A 40 16.23 -1.55 -1.82
C GLU A 40 15.03 -2.49 -1.75
N THR A 41 13.91 -2.04 -2.31
CA THR A 41 12.68 -2.82 -2.36
C THR A 41 12.13 -2.83 -3.76
N GLU A 42 11.97 -4.01 -4.32
CA GLU A 42 11.39 -4.25 -5.64
C GLU A 42 9.95 -4.77 -5.53
N HIS A 43 9.19 -4.66 -6.63
CA HIS A 43 7.80 -5.15 -6.73
C HIS A 43 6.85 -4.59 -5.67
N LEU A 44 7.05 -3.32 -5.28
CA LEU A 44 6.16 -2.63 -4.36
C LEU A 44 4.69 -2.70 -4.84
N PRO A 45 3.73 -2.78 -3.90
CA PRO A 45 2.31 -2.74 -4.25
C PRO A 45 2.01 -1.50 -5.09
N ALA A 46 1.22 -1.68 -6.15
CA ALA A 46 0.81 -0.61 -7.04
C ALA A 46 -0.13 0.37 -6.32
N THR A 47 0.46 1.29 -5.57
CA THR A 47 -0.21 2.34 -4.79
C THR A 47 -0.55 3.58 -5.62
N ASP A 48 -0.15 3.57 -6.88
CA ASP A 48 -0.36 4.60 -7.91
C ASP A 48 -1.25 4.12 -9.07
N GLU A 49 -1.42 2.80 -9.25
CA GLU A 49 -2.27 2.24 -10.29
C GLU A 49 -3.75 2.19 -9.84
N ILE A 50 -4.65 2.73 -10.67
CA ILE A 50 -6.09 2.75 -10.41
C ILE A 50 -6.73 1.44 -10.90
N LYS A 51 -7.45 0.77 -10.02
CA LYS A 51 -8.31 -0.36 -10.35
C LYS A 51 -9.61 0.14 -10.94
N TYR A 52 -10.10 -0.50 -12.00
CA TYR A 52 -11.38 -0.18 -12.62
C TYR A 52 -12.39 -1.32 -12.45
N LYS A 53 -13.62 -0.98 -12.07
CA LYS A 53 -14.74 -1.92 -12.01
C LYS A 53 -15.73 -1.61 -13.13
N LYS A 54 -16.27 -2.67 -13.75
CA LYS A 54 -17.35 -2.54 -14.73
C LYS A 54 -18.70 -2.49 -13.98
N ILE A 55 -19.43 -1.39 -14.13
CA ILE A 55 -20.80 -1.26 -13.61
C ILE A 55 -21.80 -1.23 -14.76
N SER A 56 -22.95 -1.86 -14.54
CA SER A 56 -24.10 -1.80 -15.43
C SER A 56 -24.68 -0.38 -15.47
N THR A 57 -24.98 0.14 -16.65
CA THR A 57 -25.49 1.52 -16.81
C THR A 57 -27.01 1.60 -16.89
N GLY A 58 -27.74 0.47 -16.87
CA GLY A 58 -29.19 0.44 -17.08
C GLY A 58 -29.63 0.68 -18.53
N GLU A 59 -28.73 1.08 -19.42
CA GLU A 59 -29.02 1.30 -20.84
C GLU A 59 -28.91 0.00 -21.63
N LYS A 60 -29.94 -0.34 -22.42
CA LYS A 60 -29.88 -1.44 -23.39
C LYS A 60 -29.09 -1.00 -24.63
N GLY A 61 -28.06 -1.76 -24.98
CA GLY A 61 -27.28 -1.59 -26.21
C GLY A 61 -27.95 -2.19 -27.45
N PHE A 62 -27.24 -2.17 -28.57
CA PHE A 62 -27.72 -2.50 -29.93
C PHE A 62 -28.31 -3.93 -30.10
N LEU A 63 -28.05 -4.83 -29.15
CA LEU A 63 -28.57 -6.21 -29.14
C LEU A 63 -29.41 -6.52 -27.87
N GLY A 64 -29.91 -5.50 -27.17
CA GLY A 64 -30.60 -5.67 -25.89
C GLY A 64 -29.67 -6.03 -24.72
N ILE A 65 -28.37 -6.15 -24.96
CA ILE A 65 -27.34 -6.36 -23.94
C ILE A 65 -27.12 -5.05 -23.19
N GLU A 66 -27.17 -5.10 -21.86
CA GLU A 66 -26.95 -3.93 -21.01
C GLU A 66 -25.52 -3.40 -21.17
N LYS A 67 -25.39 -2.09 -21.41
CA LYS A 67 -24.09 -1.42 -21.48
C LYS A 67 -23.42 -1.43 -20.11
N LYS A 68 -22.10 -1.60 -20.11
CA LYS A 68 -21.26 -1.49 -18.93
C LYS A 68 -20.26 -0.37 -19.11
N THR A 69 -20.07 0.45 -18.07
CA THR A 69 -19.02 1.46 -18.03
C THR A 69 -17.95 1.08 -17.01
N LYS A 70 -16.72 1.53 -17.23
CA LYS A 70 -15.63 1.39 -16.28
C LYS A 70 -15.65 2.59 -15.33
N VAL A 71 -15.70 2.34 -14.04
CA VAL A 71 -15.53 3.36 -13.00
C VAL A 71 -14.31 3.02 -12.15
N GLU A 72 -13.68 4.04 -11.62
CA GLU A 72 -12.56 3.89 -10.68
C GLU A 72 -13.03 3.19 -9.40
N ASP A 73 -12.25 2.22 -8.94
CA ASP A 73 -12.53 1.35 -7.79
C ASP A 73 -11.31 1.31 -6.85
N GLY A 74 -10.70 2.48 -6.64
CA GLY A 74 -9.53 2.66 -5.78
C GLY A 74 -8.22 2.18 -6.42
N PHE A 75 -7.19 1.99 -5.59
CA PHE A 75 -5.89 1.50 -6.02
C PHE A 75 -5.91 -0.01 -6.30
N ALA A 76 -4.99 -0.48 -7.14
CA ALA A 76 -4.79 -1.90 -7.47
C ALA A 76 -4.16 -2.72 -6.32
N VAL A 77 -4.63 -2.48 -5.09
CA VAL A 77 -4.23 -3.17 -3.87
C VAL A 77 -5.44 -3.84 -3.23
N ASP A 78 -5.20 -4.78 -2.31
CA ASP A 78 -6.30 -5.38 -1.56
C ASP A 78 -6.86 -4.45 -0.46
N SER A 79 -7.98 -4.88 0.13
CA SER A 79 -8.69 -4.09 1.15
C SER A 79 -7.89 -3.90 2.43
N ALA A 80 -7.05 -4.85 2.82
CA ALA A 80 -6.22 -4.74 4.02
C ALA A 80 -5.15 -3.66 3.81
N PHE A 81 -4.43 -3.71 2.69
CA PHE A 81 -3.45 -2.68 2.34
C PHE A 81 -4.12 -1.30 2.20
N SER A 82 -5.29 -1.24 1.56
CA SER A 82 -6.04 0.02 1.40
C SER A 82 -6.37 0.66 2.75
N ASN A 83 -6.72 -0.13 3.77
CA ASN A 83 -7.01 0.38 5.10
C ASN A 83 -5.75 0.87 5.82
N ILE A 84 -4.66 0.08 5.77
CA ILE A 84 -3.36 0.48 6.34
C ILE A 84 -2.91 1.81 5.74
N PHE A 85 -2.99 1.94 4.41
CA PHE A 85 -2.59 3.16 3.71
C PHE A 85 -3.44 4.39 4.08
N LYS A 86 -4.76 4.19 4.27
CA LYS A 86 -5.66 5.26 4.73
C LYS A 86 -5.31 5.73 6.14
N ASP A 87 -5.03 4.80 7.06
CA ASP A 87 -4.68 5.14 8.43
C ASP A 87 -3.32 5.84 8.50
N TYR A 88 -2.35 5.39 7.69
CA TYR A 88 -1.07 6.09 7.54
C TYR A 88 -1.25 7.52 7.03
N LYS A 89 -2.05 7.73 5.98
CA LYS A 89 -2.33 9.09 5.46
C LYS A 89 -3.00 9.98 6.50
N ARG A 90 -3.91 9.44 7.31
CA ARG A 90 -4.55 10.18 8.41
C ARG A 90 -3.54 10.59 9.48
N ALA A 91 -2.67 9.67 9.90
CA ALA A 91 -1.63 9.95 10.88
C ALA A 91 -0.66 11.02 10.34
N TYR A 92 -0.21 10.87 9.10
CA TYR A 92 0.66 11.85 8.43
C TYR A 92 0.02 13.24 8.39
N ALA A 93 -1.23 13.34 7.94
CA ALA A 93 -1.95 14.62 7.91
C ALA A 93 -2.11 15.23 9.30
N PHE A 94 -2.37 14.42 10.32
CA PHE A 94 -2.44 14.87 11.71
C PHE A 94 -1.09 15.45 12.17
N PHE A 95 0.02 14.74 11.96
CA PHE A 95 1.34 15.24 12.34
C PHE A 95 1.72 16.51 11.59
N LEU A 96 1.47 16.56 10.28
CA LEU A 96 1.71 17.75 9.47
C LEU A 96 0.92 18.94 10.02
N SER A 97 -0.35 18.75 10.37
CA SER A 97 -1.18 19.79 10.98
C SER A 97 -0.63 20.27 12.33
N LYS A 98 0.11 19.44 13.07
CA LYS A 98 0.74 19.86 14.33
C LYS A 98 1.99 20.68 14.10
N ILE A 99 2.76 20.36 13.07
CA ILE A 99 3.98 21.08 12.69
C ILE A 99 3.62 22.44 12.06
N GLU A 100 2.56 22.52 11.27
CA GLU A 100 2.13 23.75 10.59
C GLU A 100 1.40 24.75 11.51
N ASN A 101 1.01 24.34 12.72
CA ASN A 101 0.34 25.19 13.72
C ASN A 101 1.27 25.60 14.89
N GLU A 102 2.58 25.40 14.76
CA GLU A 102 3.64 26.01 15.60
C GLU A 102 4.24 27.22 14.89
#